data_AF-A0A9X3XM46-F1
#
_entry.id   AF-A0A9X3XM46-F1
#
_cell.length_a   1.000
_cell.length_b   1.000
_cell.length_c   1.000
_cell.angle_alpha   90.00
_cell.angle_beta   90.00
_cell.angle_gamma   90.00
#
_symmetry.space_group_name_H-M   'P 1'
#
loop_
_entity.id
_entity.type
_entity.pdbx_description
1 polymer ?
#
loop_
_entity_poly.entity_id
_entity_poly.type
_entity_poly.pdbx_seq_one_letter_code
_entity_poly.pdbx_strand_id
1 'polypeptide(L)' 'MNNQIVKINNTDLSVKEFNGQRVVTFKDIDMLHERVEGTAKRNFADNKKHFIENVDYFELSKNDVGTDFVL' A
#
# COMPACT_ATOMS: atom_id res chain seq x y z
N MET A 1 -13.02 7.69 8.52
CA MET A 1 -12.08 7.67 7.37
C MET A 1 -11.74 9.10 7.02
N ASN A 2 -10.46 9.47 7.09
CA ASN A 2 -10.02 10.77 6.57
C ASN A 2 -10.00 10.67 5.04
N ASN A 3 -10.96 11.28 4.35
CA ASN A 3 -11.04 11.34 2.88
C ASN A 3 -10.02 12.34 2.29
N GLN A 4 -8.80 12.34 2.81
CA GLN A 4 -7.74 13.19 2.28
C GLN A 4 -7.19 12.57 1.00
N ILE A 5 -7.17 13.35 -0.06
CA ILE A 5 -6.59 12.98 -1.35
C ILE A 5 -5.29 13.77 -1.51
N VAL A 6 -4.24 13.11 -1.96
CA VAL A 6 -2.97 13.73 -2.34
C VAL A 6 -2.69 13.46 -3.81
N LYS A 7 -2.05 14.40 -4.49
CA LYS A 7 -1.64 14.22 -5.89
C LYS A 7 -0.20 13.74 -5.95
N ILE A 8 0.04 12.59 -6.58
CA ILE A 8 1.35 12.00 -6.81
C ILE A 8 1.45 11.71 -8.31
N ASN A 9 2.46 12.25 -8.99
CA ASN A 9 2.65 12.10 -10.44
C ASN A 9 1.36 12.38 -11.26
N ASN A 10 0.68 13.47 -10.93
CA ASN A 10 -0.63 13.86 -11.48
C ASN A 10 -1.81 12.94 -11.16
N THR A 11 -1.60 11.79 -10.53
CA THR A 11 -2.65 10.87 -10.09
C THR A 11 -3.12 11.21 -8.68
N ASP A 12 -4.44 11.20 -8.49
CA ASP A 12 -5.05 11.40 -7.18
C ASP A 12 -5.03 10.09 -6.39
N LEU A 13 -4.45 10.13 -5.19
CA LEU A 13 -4.34 8.98 -4.31
C LEU A 13 -5.01 9.30 -2.97
N SER A 14 -5.93 8.43 -2.53
CA SER A 14 -6.47 8.51 -1.17
C SER A 14 -5.37 8.20 -0.15
N VAL A 15 -5.23 9.06 0.84
CA VAL A 15 -4.36 8.82 1.99
C VAL A 15 -4.88 7.62 2.76
N LYS A 16 -3.97 6.69 3.08
CA LYS A 16 -4.21 5.53 3.92
C LYS A 16 -3.28 5.63 5.13
N GLU A 17 -3.81 5.42 6.33
CA GLU A 17 -3.04 5.42 7.57
C GLU A 17 -3.25 4.11 8.30
N PHE A 18 -2.16 3.51 8.77
CA PHE A 18 -2.16 2.30 9.58
C PHE A 18 -1.17 2.50 10.73
N ASN A 19 -1.60 2.24 11.96
CA ASN A 19 -0.81 2.47 13.18
C ASN A 19 -0.16 3.87 13.26
N GLY A 20 -0.88 4.91 12.81
CA GLY A 20 -0.39 6.30 12.82
C GLY A 20 0.65 6.61 11.73
N GLN A 21 0.94 5.67 10.83
CA GLN A 21 1.85 5.85 9.71
C GLN A 21 1.08 5.87 8.38
N ARG A 22 1.44 6.79 7.49
CA ARG A 22 0.92 6.80 6.12
C ARG A 22 1.50 5.63 5.34
N VAL A 23 0.64 4.88 4.68
CA VAL A 23 0.99 3.68 3.93
C VAL A 23 0.47 3.74 2.50
N VAL A 24 1.11 2.97 1.62
CA VAL A 24 0.64 2.70 0.26
C VAL A 24 0.56 1.19 0.06
N THR A 25 -0.37 0.75 -0.78
CA THR A 25 -0.52 -0.66 -1.14
C THR A 25 0.29 -0.99 -2.39
N PHE A 26 0.54 -2.27 -2.65
CA PHE A 26 1.19 -2.68 -3.90
C PHE A 26 0.41 -2.23 -5.15
N LYS A 27 -0.92 -2.20 -5.08
CA LYS A 27 -1.78 -1.71 -6.17
C LYS A 27 -1.59 -0.21 -6.41
N ASP A 28 -1.48 0.58 -5.34
CA ASP A 28 -1.16 2.01 -5.46
C ASP A 28 0.21 2.20 -6.13
N ILE A 29 1.20 1.41 -5.73
CA ILE A 29 2.55 1.46 -6.31
C ILE A 29 2.51 1.10 -7.80
N ASP A 30 1.85 0.01 -8.18
CA ASP A 30 1.73 -0.41 -9.58
C ASP A 30 1.03 0.67 -10.41
N MET A 31 -0.08 1.23 -9.92
CA MET A 31 -0.82 2.31 -10.58
C MET A 31 0.03 3.57 -10.77
N LEU A 32 0.71 4.04 -9.73
CA LEU A 32 1.51 5.28 -9.75
C LEU A 32 2.76 5.19 -10.64
N HIS A 33 3.23 3.96 -10.91
CA HIS A 33 4.35 3.69 -11.81
C HIS A 33 3.88 3.20 -13.19
N GLU A 34 2.57 3.23 -13.48
CA GLU A 34 1.97 2.79 -14.74
C GLU A 34 2.34 1.34 -15.10
N ARG A 35 2.40 0.46 -14.09
CA ARG A 35 2.69 -0.97 -14.25
C ARG A 35 1.42 -1.81 -14.17
N VAL A 36 1.50 -2.99 -14.77
CA VAL A 36 0.45 -4.02 -14.64
C VAL A 36 0.33 -4.41 -13.17
N GLU A 37 -0.91 -4.49 -12.69
CA GLU A 37 -1.23 -4.88 -11.31
C GLU A 37 -0.57 -6.21 -10.92
N GLY A 38 0.04 -6.24 -9.74
CA GLY A 38 0.73 -7.41 -9.18
C GLY A 38 2.24 -7.40 -9.42
N THR A 39 2.78 -6.47 -10.22
CA THR A 39 4.22 -6.38 -10.47
C THR A 39 4.99 -6.04 -9.20
N ALA A 40 4.53 -5.04 -8.44
CA ALA A 40 5.14 -4.65 -7.17
C ALA A 40 5.07 -5.80 -6.15
N LYS A 41 3.93 -6.50 -6.06
CA LYS A 41 3.75 -7.65 -5.16
C LYS A 41 4.72 -8.78 -5.47
N ARG A 42 4.85 -9.15 -6.76
CA ARG A 42 5.80 -10.20 -7.19
C ARG A 42 7.23 -9.85 -6.82
N ASN A 43 7.66 -8.64 -7.17
CA ASN A 43 9.02 -8.19 -6.89
C ASN A 43 9.30 -8.08 -5.38
N PHE A 44 8.31 -7.64 -4.59
CA PHE A 44 8.41 -7.66 -3.13
C PHE A 44 8.57 -9.09 -2.60
N ALA A 45 7.77 -10.05 -3.06
CA ALA A 45 7.86 -11.44 -2.62
C ALA A 45 9.25 -12.04 -2.90
N ASP A 46 9.80 -11.81 -4.08
CA ASP A 46 11.14 -12.29 -4.47
C ASP A 46 12.26 -11.68 -3.60
N ASN A 47 12.03 -10.48 -3.07
CA ASN A 47 12.98 -9.72 -2.27
C ASN A 47 12.60 -9.63 -0.78
N LYS A 48 11.55 -10.34 -0.31
CA LYS A 48 10.97 -10.19 1.05
C LYS A 48 12.03 -10.34 2.14
N LYS A 49 13.05 -11.17 1.92
CA LYS A 49 14.21 -11.39 2.80
C LYS A 49 15.03 -10.12 3.14
N HIS A 50 14.87 -9.05 2.37
CA HIS A 50 15.57 -7.78 2.56
C HIS A 50 14.76 -6.75 3.35
N PHE A 51 13.52 -7.09 3.73
CA PHE A 51 12.59 -6.18 4.40
C PHE A 51 12.23 -6.68 5.80
N ILE A 52 11.98 -5.74 6.70
CA ILE A 52 11.60 -5.99 8.09
C ILE A 52 10.11 -5.67 8.25
N GLU A 53 9.33 -6.65 8.73
CA GLU A 53 7.91 -6.47 9.02
C GLU A 53 7.71 -5.43 10.14
N ASN A 54 6.70 -4.57 9.98
CA ASN A 54 6.40 -3.41 10.85
C ASN A 54 7.43 -2.26 10.78
N VAL A 55 8.42 -2.34 9.91
CA VAL A 55 9.37 -1.24 9.63
C VAL A 55 9.22 -0.82 8.17
N ASP A 56 9.43 -1.76 7.25
CA ASP A 56 9.39 -1.50 5.81
C ASP A 56 8.03 -1.82 5.18
N TYR A 57 7.31 -2.79 5.74
CA TYR A 57 5.99 -3.21 5.26
C TYR A 57 5.11 -3.73 6.40
N PHE A 58 3.80 -3.78 6.13
CA PHE A 58 2.81 -4.40 7.01
C PHE A 58 2.15 -5.57 6.29
N GLU A 59 1.92 -6.66 7.00
CA GLU A 59 1.08 -7.76 6.53
C GLU A 59 -0.29 -7.64 7.20
N LEU A 60 -1.32 -7.39 6.39
CA LEU A 60 -2.67 -7.09 6.87
C LEU A 60 -3.63 -8.21 6.45
N SER A 61 -4.32 -8.78 7.41
CA SER A 61 -5.46 -9.67 7.20
C SER A 61 -6.77 -8.89 7.23
N LYS A 62 -7.87 -9.52 6.78
CA LYS A 62 -9.22 -8.95 6.93
C LYS A 62 -9.59 -8.69 8.39
N ASN A 63 -9.02 -9.44 9.34
CA ASN A 63 -9.29 -9.24 10.76
C ASN A 63 -8.60 -7.99 11.30
N ASP A 64 -7.48 -7.57 10.71
CA ASP A 64 -6.70 -6.42 11.20
C ASP A 64 -7.34 -5.08 10.81
N VAL A 65 -8.06 -5.04 9.69
CA VAL A 65 -8.58 -3.79 9.11
C VAL A 65 -10.10 -3.72 9.02
N GLY A 66 -10.80 -4.83 9.29
CA GLY A 66 -12.25 -4.91 9.19
C GLY A 66 -12.76 -4.52 7.80
N THR A 67 -13.84 -3.74 7.75
CA THR A 67 -14.43 -3.21 6.50
C THR A 67 -13.82 -1.86 6.10
N ASP A 68 -12.94 -1.30 6.90
CA ASP A 68 -12.51 0.10 6.75
C ASP A 68 -11.35 0.27 5.76
N PHE A 69 -10.65 -0.82 5.42
CA PHE A 69 -9.75 -0.89 4.28
C PHE A 69 -10.35 -1.77 3.19
N VAL A 70 -10.73 -1.13 2.08
CA VAL A 70 -11.07 -1.81 0.83
C VAL A 70 -9.90 -1.60 -0.14
N LEU A 71 -9.24 -2.69 -0.56
CA LEU A 71 -8.15 -2.71 -1.54
C LEU A 71 -8.64 -2.45 -2.98
#